data_AF-A0A919CV29-F1
#
_entry.id   AF-A0A919CV29-F1
#
_cell.length_a   1.000
_cell.length_b   1.000
_cell.length_c   1.000
_cell.angle_alpha   90.00
_cell.angle_beta   90.00
_cell.angle_gamma   90.00
#
_symmetry.space_group_name_H-M   'P 1'
#
loop_
_entity.id
_entity.type
_entity.pdbx_description
1 polymer ?
#
loop_
_entity_poly.entity_id
_entity_poly.type
_entity_poly.pdbx_seq_one_letter_code
_entity_poly.pdbx_strand_id
1 'polypeptide(L)'
;MRGAGGNPRTGPKDPPLAEGVRLARDSARECEVVYLTGRPERCRRDTLDWLAAHGLPEGRVHMRRDDDRRPARRTKLETLRRLARGREIRILVDDDELVCADAEQAGFPVLRARWAEPSADLKDAREREGRT
;
A
#
# COMPACT_ATOMS: atom_id res chain seq x y z
N MET A 1 28.54 -21.08 19.13
CA MET A 1 27.94 -20.29 18.04
C MET A 1 26.48 -20.71 17.91
N ARG A 2 25.54 -19.93 18.45
CA ARG A 2 24.11 -20.22 18.33
C ARG A 2 23.62 -19.62 17.01
N GLY A 3 23.00 -20.45 16.18
CA GLY A 3 22.55 -20.11 14.83
C GLY A 3 21.58 -18.93 14.83
N ALA A 4 21.74 -18.08 13.82
CA ALA A 4 20.85 -16.98 13.54
C ALA A 4 19.43 -17.52 13.30
N GLY A 5 18.55 -17.34 14.29
CA GLY A 5 17.11 -17.48 14.11
C GLY A 5 16.63 -16.36 13.20
N GLY A 6 16.65 -16.60 11.89
CA GLY A 6 15.98 -15.73 10.92
C GLY A 6 14.50 -15.69 11.24
N ASN A 7 14.02 -14.55 11.74
CA ASN A 7 12.60 -14.27 11.92
C ASN A 7 11.87 -14.57 10.59
N PRO A 8 10.74 -15.32 10.58
CA PRO A 8 10.04 -15.62 9.33
C PRO A 8 9.67 -14.33 8.58
N ARG A 9 10.17 -14.21 7.36
CA ARG A 9 9.90 -13.09 6.43
C ARG A 9 8.41 -13.08 6.12
N THR A 10 7.73 -12.01 6.52
CA THR A 10 6.31 -11.80 6.27
C THR A 10 6.15 -10.93 5.03
N GLY A 11 6.40 -11.50 3.85
CA GLY A 11 6.06 -10.91 2.56
C GLY A 11 4.71 -11.45 2.03
N PRO A 12 4.03 -10.75 1.10
CA PRO A 12 3.01 -11.40 0.28
C PRO A 12 3.66 -12.59 -0.42
N LYS A 13 3.06 -13.78 -0.31
CA LYS A 13 3.53 -14.97 -1.04
C LYS A 13 3.08 -14.95 -2.50
N ASP A 14 2.04 -14.19 -2.79
CA ASP A 14 1.46 -14.10 -4.12
C ASP A 14 2.30 -13.17 -5.00
N PRO A 15 2.42 -13.48 -6.31
CA PRO A 15 3.03 -12.57 -7.27
C PRO A 15 2.20 -11.28 -7.38
N PRO A 16 2.82 -10.16 -7.81
CA PRO A 16 2.08 -8.95 -8.07
C PRO A 16 1.08 -9.13 -9.22
N LEU A 17 0.00 -8.35 -9.17
CA LEU A 17 -0.94 -8.25 -10.29
C LEU A 17 -0.27 -7.53 -11.47
N ALA A 18 -0.29 -8.16 -12.65
CA ALA A 18 0.44 -7.69 -13.83
C ALA A 18 0.01 -6.27 -14.25
N GLU A 19 -1.29 -5.97 -14.19
CA GLU A 19 -1.88 -4.66 -14.45
C GLU A 19 -1.30 -3.59 -13.53
N GLY A 20 -1.18 -3.89 -12.23
CA GLY A 20 -0.62 -2.98 -11.24
C GLY A 20 0.86 -2.70 -11.49
N VAL A 21 1.63 -3.72 -11.86
CA VAL A 21 3.07 -3.56 -12.20
C VAL A 21 3.23 -2.68 -13.43
N ARG A 22 2.46 -2.95 -14.50
CA ARG A 22 2.50 -2.16 -15.73
C ARG A 22 2.16 -0.70 -15.45
N LEU A 23 1.05 -0.45 -14.74
CA LEU A 23 0.62 0.89 -14.38
C LEU A 23 1.70 1.64 -13.57
N ALA A 24 2.32 1.00 -12.58
CA ALA A 24 3.37 1.63 -11.78
C ALA A 24 4.58 2.00 -12.65
N ARG A 25 5.02 1.10 -13.54
CA ARG A 25 6.14 1.34 -14.46
C ARG A 25 5.86 2.46 -15.46
N ASP A 26 4.66 2.49 -16.03
CA ASP A 26 4.28 3.53 -16.98
C ASP A 26 4.17 4.89 -16.27
N SER A 27 3.57 4.91 -15.06
CA SER A 27 3.48 6.12 -14.23
C SER A 27 4.85 6.67 -13.85
N ALA A 28 5.83 5.79 -13.57
CA ALA A 28 7.19 6.18 -13.19
C ALA A 28 7.95 6.95 -14.30
N ARG A 29 7.47 6.89 -15.55
CA ARG A 29 8.04 7.67 -16.66
C ARG A 29 7.69 9.16 -16.59
N GLU A 30 6.59 9.50 -15.93
CA GLU A 30 6.06 10.86 -15.87
C GLU A 30 5.97 11.42 -14.46
N CYS A 31 5.91 10.56 -13.45
CA CYS A 31 5.60 10.91 -12.07
C CYS A 31 6.49 10.15 -11.10
N GLU A 32 6.72 10.73 -9.92
CA GLU A 32 7.26 9.94 -8.82
C GLU A 32 6.21 8.92 -8.34
N VAL A 33 6.60 7.65 -8.24
CA VAL A 33 5.78 6.60 -7.63
C VAL A 33 6.02 6.57 -6.12
N VAL A 34 4.93 6.64 -5.36
CA VAL A 34 4.95 6.49 -3.89
C VAL A 34 4.05 5.31 -3.52
N TYR A 35 4.59 4.39 -2.74
CA TYR A 35 3.86 3.22 -2.25
C TYR A 35 3.20 3.50 -0.91
N LEU A 36 1.95 3.09 -0.77
CA LEU A 36 1.17 3.29 0.45
C LEU A 36 0.51 1.96 0.86
N THR A 37 0.87 1.45 2.03
CA THR A 37 0.40 0.15 2.50
C THR A 37 -0.09 0.19 3.94
N GLY A 38 -1.13 -0.60 4.24
CA GLY A 38 -1.59 -0.83 5.60
C GLY A 38 -0.69 -1.80 6.38
N ARG A 39 0.33 -2.39 5.74
CA ARG A 39 1.31 -3.23 6.45
C ARG A 39 2.03 -2.42 7.52
N PRO A 40 2.34 -3.03 8.67
CA PRO A 40 3.06 -2.36 9.73
C PRO A 40 4.54 -2.15 9.37
N GLU A 41 5.18 -1.18 10.01
CA GLU A 41 6.56 -0.75 9.78
C GLU A 41 7.59 -1.88 9.92
N ARG A 42 7.39 -2.84 10.83
CA ARG A 42 8.23 -4.05 10.94
C ARG A 42 8.33 -4.88 9.66
N CYS A 43 7.35 -4.77 8.75
CA CYS A 43 7.35 -5.45 7.45
C CYS A 43 8.09 -4.66 6.36
N ARG A 44 8.76 -3.54 6.67
CA ARG A 44 9.39 -2.66 5.67
C ARG A 44 10.39 -3.39 4.80
N ARG A 45 11.33 -4.11 5.41
CA ARG A 45 12.37 -4.83 4.67
C ARG A 45 11.76 -5.85 3.72
N ASP A 46 10.86 -6.70 4.21
CA ASP A 46 10.18 -7.69 3.37
C ASP A 46 9.38 -7.05 2.22
N THR A 47 8.78 -5.89 2.46
CA THR A 47 8.02 -5.15 1.43
C THR A 47 8.95 -4.58 0.36
N LEU A 48 10.08 -3.97 0.76
CA LEU A 48 11.06 -3.43 -0.18
C LEU A 48 11.72 -4.54 -1.01
N ASP A 49 12.12 -5.63 -0.35
CA ASP A 49 12.71 -6.80 -1.03
C ASP A 49 11.73 -7.39 -2.05
N TRP A 50 10.44 -7.48 -1.70
CA TRP A 50 9.39 -7.96 -2.61
C TRP A 50 9.16 -7.02 -3.79
N LEU A 51 9.14 -5.69 -3.59
CA LEU A 51 9.00 -4.71 -4.66
C LEU A 51 10.17 -4.79 -5.65
N ALA A 52 11.40 -4.85 -5.13
CA ALA A 52 12.61 -4.94 -5.93
C ALA A 52 12.69 -6.27 -6.70
N ALA A 53 12.39 -7.39 -6.04
CA ALA A 53 12.40 -8.72 -6.67
C ALA A 53 11.46 -8.83 -7.89
N HIS A 54 10.36 -8.06 -7.89
CA HIS A 54 9.41 -8.02 -8.99
C HIS A 54 9.62 -6.84 -9.96
N GLY A 55 10.70 -6.08 -9.79
CA GLY A 55 11.06 -4.96 -10.66
C GLY A 55 10.00 -3.86 -10.69
N LEU A 56 9.38 -3.56 -9.54
CA LEU A 56 8.60 -2.34 -9.40
C LEU A 56 9.55 -1.12 -9.34
N PRO A 57 9.11 0.05 -9.82
CA PRO A 57 9.91 1.27 -9.75
C PRO A 57 10.38 1.60 -8.32
N GLU A 58 11.53 2.27 -8.20
CA GLU A 58 11.94 2.82 -6.92
C GLU A 58 10.94 3.90 -6.45
N GLY A 59 10.64 3.91 -5.15
CA GLY A 59 9.67 4.84 -4.60
C GLY A 59 9.65 4.81 -3.08
N ARG A 60 9.28 5.94 -2.46
CA ARG A 60 9.08 5.99 -1.00
C ARG A 60 7.93 5.07 -0.61
N VAL A 61 8.13 4.27 0.45
CA VAL A 61 7.08 3.39 1.00
C VAL A 61 6.58 3.95 2.33
N HIS A 62 5.31 4.36 2.37
CA HIS A 62 4.61 4.73 3.58
C HIS A 62 3.84 3.53 4.14
N MET A 63 4.08 3.24 5.41
CA MET A 63 3.54 2.08 6.11
C MET A 63 2.82 2.54 7.39
N ARG A 64 2.00 1.66 7.94
CA ARG A 64 1.36 1.89 9.24
C ARG A 64 2.39 1.72 10.36
N ARG A 65 2.31 2.53 11.41
CA ARG A 65 3.17 2.34 12.60
C ARG A 65 2.87 0.97 13.23
N ASP A 66 3.86 0.36 13.87
CA ASP A 66 3.73 -0.99 14.42
C ASP A 66 2.65 -1.13 15.50
N ASP A 67 2.42 -0.06 16.26
CA ASP A 67 1.45 0.07 17.35
C ASP A 67 0.10 0.64 16.90
N ASP A 68 -0.01 1.15 15.68
CA ASP A 68 -1.26 1.70 15.15
C ASP A 68 -2.22 0.59 14.73
N ARG A 69 -3.26 0.41 15.54
CA ARG A 69 -4.35 -0.55 15.31
C ARG A 69 -5.52 0.06 14.53
N ARG A 70 -5.48 1.33 14.12
CA ARG A 70 -6.62 1.93 13.39
C ARG A 70 -6.76 1.27 11.99
N PRO A 71 -7.97 1.31 11.39
CA PRO A 71 -8.18 0.82 10.03
C PRO A 71 -7.22 1.45 9.04
N ALA A 72 -6.72 0.67 8.08
CA ALA A 72 -5.70 1.11 7.13
C ALA A 72 -6.09 2.40 6.39
N ARG A 73 -7.38 2.57 6.05
CA ARG A 73 -7.88 3.78 5.38
C ARG A 73 -7.55 5.08 6.11
N ARG A 74 -7.53 5.09 7.45
CA ARG A 74 -7.13 6.26 8.26
C ARG A 74 -5.68 6.64 7.97
N THR A 75 -4.76 5.68 8.12
CA THR A 75 -3.33 5.88 7.86
C THR A 75 -3.08 6.29 6.41
N LYS A 76 -3.81 5.68 5.45
CA LYS A 76 -3.69 6.01 4.03
C LYS A 76 -4.11 7.45 3.74
N LEU A 77 -5.29 7.85 4.21
CA LEU A 77 -5.82 9.20 4.02
C LEU A 77 -4.96 10.28 4.71
N GLU A 78 -4.50 10.02 5.94
CA GLU A 78 -3.57 10.91 6.65
C GLU A 78 -2.26 11.12 5.88
N THR A 79 -1.71 10.04 5.32
CA THR A 79 -0.50 10.11 4.50
C THR A 79 -0.73 10.87 3.20
N LEU A 80 -1.84 10.62 2.52
CA LEU A 80 -2.19 11.31 1.27
C LEU A 80 -2.32 12.82 1.48
N ARG A 81 -3.05 13.24 2.52
CA ARG A 81 -3.18 14.65 2.93
C ARG A 81 -1.84 15.28 3.30
N ARG A 82 -0.94 14.55 3.94
CA ARG A 82 0.40 15.05 4.27
C ARG A 82 1.24 15.27 3.01
N LEU A 83 1.23 14.32 2.07
CA LEU A 83 1.95 14.45 0.80
C LEU A 83 1.43 15.63 -0.03
N ALA A 84 0.11 15.81 -0.06
CA ALA A 84 -0.57 16.89 -0.77
C ALA A 84 -0.20 18.31 -0.30
N ARG A 85 0.43 18.46 0.88
CA ARG A 85 0.87 19.77 1.38
C ARG A 85 2.06 20.36 0.63
N GLY A 86 2.86 19.51 -0.03
CA GLY A 86 4.06 19.95 -0.74
C GLY A 86 4.16 19.44 -2.18
N ARG A 87 3.18 18.65 -2.63
CA ARG A 87 3.21 17.98 -3.94
C ARG A 87 1.79 17.83 -4.46
N GLU A 88 1.65 17.84 -5.78
CA GLU A 88 0.41 17.42 -6.43
C GLU A 88 0.28 15.90 -6.39
N ILE A 89 -0.90 15.41 -6.00
CA ILE A 89 -1.25 14.00 -6.13
C ILE A 89 -1.99 13.83 -7.44
N ARG A 90 -1.29 13.33 -8.47
CA ARG A 90 -1.89 13.11 -9.79
C ARG A 90 -2.99 12.05 -9.74
N ILE A 91 -2.76 10.95 -9.01
CA ILE A 91 -3.74 9.87 -8.85
C ILE A 91 -3.39 8.99 -7.63
N LEU A 92 -4.41 8.54 -6.91
CA LEU A 92 -4.33 7.40 -5.99
C LEU A 92 -4.84 6.15 -6.71
N VAL A 93 -4.13 5.03 -6.57
CA VAL A 93 -4.57 3.72 -7.08
C VAL A 93 -4.73 2.77 -5.89
N ASP A 94 -5.95 2.26 -5.67
CA ASP A 94 -6.25 1.37 -4.54
C ASP A 94 -7.40 0.41 -4.90
N ASP A 95 -7.41 -0.80 -4.35
CA ASP A 95 -8.47 -1.82 -4.52
C ASP A 95 -9.52 -1.78 -3.39
N ASP A 96 -9.18 -1.13 -2.28
CA ASP A 96 -10.08 -0.93 -1.15
C ASP A 96 -11.08 0.20 -1.47
N GLU A 97 -12.36 -0.16 -1.59
CA GLU A 97 -13.43 0.77 -1.96
C GLU A 97 -13.63 1.88 -0.92
N LEU A 98 -13.38 1.59 0.37
CA LEU A 98 -13.53 2.57 1.44
C LEU A 98 -12.36 3.56 1.44
N VAL A 99 -11.15 3.10 1.11
CA VAL A 99 -10.01 3.99 0.86
C VAL A 99 -10.29 4.88 -0.35
N CYS A 100 -10.80 4.32 -1.44
CA CYS A 100 -11.12 5.06 -2.65
C CYS A 100 -12.18 6.14 -2.38
N ALA A 101 -13.28 5.78 -1.70
CA ALA A 101 -14.35 6.71 -1.34
C ALA A 101 -13.84 7.83 -0.41
N ASP A 102 -13.07 7.51 0.63
CA ASP A 102 -12.49 8.51 1.54
C ASP A 102 -11.55 9.48 0.81
N ALA A 103 -10.77 8.99 -0.16
CA ALA A 103 -9.86 9.80 -0.96
C ALA A 103 -10.60 10.71 -1.95
N GLU A 104 -11.61 10.19 -2.66
CA GLU A 104 -12.48 10.99 -3.54
C GLU A 104 -13.19 12.10 -2.75
N GLN A 105 -13.74 11.77 -1.57
CA GLN A 105 -14.39 12.75 -0.69
C GLN A 105 -13.40 13.84 -0.23
N ALA A 106 -12.13 13.50 -0.08
CA ALA A 106 -11.06 14.45 0.25
C ALA A 106 -10.52 15.23 -0.96
N GLY A 107 -11.09 15.03 -2.16
CA GLY A 107 -10.75 15.77 -3.38
C GLY A 107 -9.57 15.20 -4.17
N PHE A 108 -9.17 13.95 -3.91
CA PHE A 108 -8.08 13.31 -4.66
C PHE A 108 -8.62 12.60 -5.91
N PRO A 109 -7.89 12.64 -7.04
CA PRO A 109 -8.17 11.77 -8.18
C PRO A 109 -7.90 10.30 -7.79
N VAL A 110 -8.81 9.39 -8.13
CA VAL A 110 -8.73 7.97 -7.77
C VAL A 110 -8.92 7.08 -9.00
N LEU A 111 -8.06 6.06 -9.11
CA LEU A 111 -8.25 4.91 -9.98
C LEU A 111 -8.52 3.68 -9.11
N ARG A 112 -9.75 3.18 -9.13
CA ARG A 112 -10.11 1.94 -8.43
C ARG A 112 -9.47 0.74 -9.13
N ALA A 113 -8.59 0.02 -8.44
CA ALA A 113 -7.87 -1.13 -8.96
C ALA A 113 -8.74 -2.39 -9.03
N ARG A 114 -9.77 -2.38 -9.88
CA ARG A 114 -10.75 -3.49 -10.03
C ARG A 114 -10.17 -4.78 -10.62
N TRP A 115 -8.92 -4.75 -11.07
CA TRP A 115 -8.16 -5.93 -11.50
C TRP A 115 -7.55 -6.71 -10.33
N ALA A 116 -7.63 -6.17 -9.10
CA ALA A 116 -7.48 -6.99 -7.91
C ALA A 116 -8.79 -7.73 -7.69
N GLU A 117 -8.75 -9.07 -7.76
CA GLU A 117 -9.89 -9.91 -7.42
C GLU A 117 -10.48 -9.44 -6.07
N PRO A 118 -11.76 -9.05 -6.01
CA PRO A 118 -12.37 -8.63 -4.76
C PRO A 118 -12.55 -9.88 -3.88
N SER A 119 -11.52 -10.24 -3.12
CA SER A 119 -11.73 -11.19 -2.02
C SER A 119 -12.56 -10.48 -0.96
N ALA A 120 -13.88 -10.59 -1.07
CA ALA A 120 -14.85 -10.03 -0.14
C ALA A 120 -14.52 -10.39 1.33
N ASP A 121 -13.95 -11.57 1.54
CA ASP A 121 -13.54 -12.08 2.86
C ASP A 121 -12.33 -11.35 3.48
N LEU A 122 -11.41 -10.79 2.67
CA LEU A 122 -10.25 -10.03 3.15
C LEU A 122 -10.57 -8.55 3.40
N LYS A 123 -11.58 -7.99 2.72
CA LYS A 123 -12.01 -6.59 2.91
C LYS A 123 -12.58 -6.37 4.32
N ASP A 124 -13.45 -7.28 4.76
CA ASP A 124 -14.05 -7.22 6.10
C ASP A 124 -13.05 -7.47 7.23
N ALA A 125 -12.09 -8.37 7.04
CA ALA A 125 -11.08 -8.70 8.05
C ALA A 125 -10.07 -7.56 8.27
N ARG A 126 -9.61 -6.91 7.19
CA ARG A 126 -8.61 -5.82 7.25
C ARG A 126 -9.12 -4.56 7.96
N GLU A 127 -10.42 -4.33 7.95
CA GLU A 127 -11.04 -3.22 8.68
C GLU A 127 -11.49 -3.59 10.10
N ARG A 128 -11.89 -4.85 10.36
CA ARG A 128 -12.34 -5.31 11.69
C ARG A 128 -11.19 -5.61 12.65
N GLU A 129 -10.03 -6.06 12.19
CA GLU A 129 -8.86 -6.32 13.05
C GLU A 129 -8.23 -5.04 13.64
N GLY A 130 -8.70 -3.87 13.25
CA GLY A 130 -8.38 -2.62 13.92
C GLY A 130 -9.24 -2.27 15.15
N ARG A 131 -10.11 -3.20 15.56
CA ARG A 131 -11.09 -3.03 16.65
C ARG A 131 -10.86 -4.01 17.82
N THR A 132 -9.60 -4.33 18.13
CA THR A 132 -9.20 -5.02 19.38
C THR A 132 -7.94 -4.41 19.95
#